data_AF-A0A849EFI8-F1
#
_entry.id   AF-A0A849EFI8-F1
#
_cell.length_a   1.000
_cell.length_b   1.000
_cell.length_c   1.000
_cell.angle_alpha   90.00
_cell.angle_beta   90.00
_cell.angle_gamma   90.00
#
_symmetry.space_group_name_H-M   'P 1'
#
loop_
_entity.id
_entity.type
_entity.pdbx_description
1 polymer ?
#
loop_
_entity_poly.entity_id
_entity_poly.type
_entity_poly.pdbx_seq_one_letter_code
_entity_poly.pdbx_strand_id
1 'polypeptide(L)'
;MATKSLHARHVELAENHKQLEILSNGIFKEGELPYFKDKIAEIGEFPLRPRKLEVLQINVGYMCNQVCEHCHVDAGPDRKEIMTRDTMELCLQ
;
A
#
# COMPACT_ATOMS: atom_id res chain seq x y z
N MET A 1 -5.53 -22.26 14.69
CA MET A 1 -5.42 -22.20 13.22
C MET A 1 -4.44 -21.10 12.86
N ALA A 2 -3.68 -21.23 11.77
CA ALA A 2 -2.81 -20.14 11.32
C ALA A 2 -3.66 -18.95 10.85
N THR A 3 -3.33 -17.75 11.33
CA THR A 3 -3.95 -16.49 10.89
C THR A 3 -3.81 -16.35 9.37
N LYS A 4 -4.87 -15.92 8.70
CA LYS A 4 -4.92 -15.69 7.25
C LYS A 4 -4.77 -14.19 6.95
N SER A 5 -4.32 -13.85 5.76
CA SER A 5 -4.33 -12.45 5.27
C SER A 5 -5.72 -11.81 5.39
N LEU A 6 -5.80 -10.48 5.40
CA LEU A 6 -7.06 -9.75 5.32
C LEU A 6 -7.80 -10.13 4.03
N HIS A 7 -7.07 -10.25 2.92
CA HIS A 7 -7.59 -10.67 1.63
C HIS A 7 -8.27 -12.04 1.69
N ALA A 8 -7.61 -13.06 2.23
CA ALA A 8 -8.20 -14.41 2.35
C ALA A 8 -9.34 -14.51 3.37
N ARG A 9 -9.45 -13.52 4.29
CA ARG A 9 -10.57 -13.39 5.21
C ARG A 9 -11.72 -12.55 4.64
N HIS A 10 -11.58 -12.01 3.43
CA HIS A 10 -12.55 -11.11 2.81
C HIS A 10 -12.87 -9.90 3.69
N VAL A 11 -11.88 -9.38 4.41
CA VAL A 11 -12.05 -8.16 5.20
C VAL A 11 -12.12 -6.98 4.26
N GLU A 12 -13.11 -6.11 4.40
CA GLU A 12 -13.31 -4.95 3.52
C GLU A 12 -12.07 -4.05 3.46
N LEU A 13 -11.32 -3.94 4.55
CA LEU A 13 -10.07 -3.16 4.60
C LEU A 13 -8.93 -3.75 3.75
N ALA A 14 -9.05 -4.96 3.22
CA ALA A 14 -8.12 -5.46 2.20
C ALA A 14 -8.27 -4.70 0.87
N GLU A 15 -9.41 -4.05 0.65
CA GLU A 15 -9.73 -3.32 -0.57
C GLU A 15 -9.35 -1.85 -0.47
N ASN A 16 -8.46 -1.38 -1.35
CA ASN A 16 -7.99 0.01 -1.35
C ASN A 16 -9.12 1.04 -1.45
N HIS A 17 -10.16 0.75 -2.23
CA HIS A 17 -11.30 1.66 -2.39
C HIS A 17 -12.10 1.81 -1.08
N LYS A 18 -12.21 0.75 -0.28
CA LYS A 18 -12.85 0.80 1.04
C LYS A 18 -12.04 1.58 2.04
N GLN A 19 -10.70 1.43 2.02
CA GLN A 19 -9.82 2.26 2.84
C GLN A 19 -10.02 3.75 2.53
N LEU A 20 -10.03 4.13 1.24
CA LEU A 20 -10.26 5.51 0.82
C LEU A 20 -11.66 6.03 1.17
N GLU A 21 -12.69 5.19 1.03
CA GLU A 21 -14.07 5.52 1.41
C GLU A 21 -14.14 5.88 2.90
N ILE A 22 -13.52 5.07 3.76
CA ILE A 22 -13.47 5.28 5.22
C ILE A 22 -12.67 6.55 5.55
N LEU A 23 -11.51 6.75 4.91
CA LEU A 23 -10.67 7.92 5.15
C LEU A 23 -11.30 9.22 4.65
N SER A 24 -12.13 9.18 3.60
CA SER A 24 -12.73 10.38 3.00
C SER A 24 -14.13 10.71 3.53
N ASN A 25 -14.91 9.70 3.93
CA ASN A 25 -16.33 9.85 4.30
C ASN A 25 -16.68 9.29 5.69
N GLY A 26 -15.74 8.61 6.36
CA GLY A 26 -15.95 8.03 7.68
C GLY A 26 -15.72 9.04 8.80
N ILE A 27 -14.87 8.68 9.77
CA ILE A 27 -14.58 9.50 10.95
C ILE A 27 -13.99 10.89 10.64
N PHE A 28 -13.48 11.10 9.43
CA PHE A 28 -12.89 12.37 9.00
C PHE A 28 -13.81 13.21 8.11
N LYS A 29 -15.10 12.82 7.95
CA LYS A 29 -16.06 13.49 7.08
C LYS A 29 -16.25 14.97 7.38
N GLU A 30 -16.14 15.35 8.66
CA GLU A 30 -16.31 16.73 9.11
C GLU A 30 -15.11 17.63 8.79
N GLY A 31 -14.02 17.07 8.22
CA GLY A 31 -12.87 17.85 7.78
C GLY A 31 -12.00 18.37 8.92
N GLU A 32 -12.06 17.73 10.10
CA GLU A 32 -11.22 18.09 11.25
C GLU A 32 -9.71 17.97 10.95
N LEU A 33 -9.35 17.09 10.03
CA LEU A 33 -7.96 16.90 9.57
C LEU A 33 -7.73 17.57 8.22
N PRO A 34 -6.58 18.26 8.05
CA PRO A 34 -6.22 18.89 6.79
C PRO A 34 -5.87 17.83 5.74
N TYR A 35 -6.16 18.11 4.46
CA TYR A 35 -5.69 17.24 3.39
C TYR A 35 -4.19 17.40 3.18
N PHE A 36 -3.55 16.33 2.68
CA PHE A 36 -2.14 16.35 2.30
C PHE A 36 -1.80 17.55 1.40
N LYS A 37 -2.64 17.84 0.40
CA LYS A 37 -2.45 18.96 -0.53
C LYS A 37 -2.41 20.33 0.17
N ASP A 38 -3.20 20.52 1.22
CA ASP A 38 -3.29 21.80 1.93
C ASP A 38 -2.01 22.02 2.74
N LYS A 39 -1.52 20.96 3.41
CA LYS A 39 -0.25 20.99 4.14
C LYS A 39 0.96 21.22 3.24
N ILE A 40 0.97 20.63 2.05
CA ILE A 40 2.04 20.89 1.06
C ILE A 40 2.00 22.33 0.55
N ALA A 41 0.82 22.93 0.39
CA ALA A 41 0.70 24.32 -0.04
C ALA A 41 1.22 25.30 1.03
N GLU A 42 0.98 25.02 2.31
CA GLU A 42 1.46 25.85 3.44
C GLU A 42 2.99 25.96 3.49
N ILE A 43 3.72 24.90 3.12
CA ILE A 43 5.20 24.88 3.17
C ILE A 43 5.86 25.44 1.90
N GLY A 44 5.11 25.69 0.83
CA GLY A 44 5.64 26.30 -0.40
C GLY A 44 6.57 25.41 -1.25
N GLU A 45 6.61 24.11 -0.99
CA GLU A 45 7.52 23.14 -1.63
C GLU A 45 6.93 22.50 -2.91
N PHE A 46 5.85 23.06 -3.45
CA PHE A 46 5.22 22.55 -4.67
C PHE A 46 5.87 23.14 -5.94
N PRO A 47 6.12 22.36 -7.01
CA PRO A 47 5.86 20.92 -7.12
C PRO A 47 6.90 20.07 -6.39
N LEU A 48 6.44 19.02 -5.69
CA LEU A 48 7.33 18.01 -5.12
C LEU A 48 8.09 17.32 -6.25
N ARG A 49 9.42 17.41 -6.23
CA ARG A 49 10.28 16.75 -7.21
C ARG A 49 11.02 15.59 -6.56
N PRO A 50 11.11 14.43 -7.24
CA PRO A 50 11.93 13.34 -6.74
C PRO A 50 13.39 13.76 -6.71
N ARG A 51 14.15 13.23 -5.75
CA ARG A 51 15.61 13.29 -5.79
C ARG A 51 16.13 12.35 -6.87
N LYS A 52 17.45 12.40 -7.11
CA LYS A 52 18.13 11.41 -7.94
C LYS A 52 17.76 10.01 -7.43
N LEU A 53 17.36 9.13 -8.33
CA LEU A 53 17.06 7.74 -8.00
C LEU A 53 18.37 7.00 -7.65
N GLU A 54 18.43 6.44 -6.45
CA GLU A 54 19.60 5.69 -5.96
C GLU A 54 19.28 4.23 -5.67
N VAL A 55 18.03 3.92 -5.30
CA VAL A 55 17.58 2.59 -4.90
C VAL A 55 16.28 2.25 -5.58
N LEU A 56 16.22 1.07 -6.20
CA LEU A 56 15.01 0.46 -6.72
C LEU A 56 14.64 -0.74 -5.83
N GLN A 57 13.52 -0.63 -5.12
CA GLN A 57 12.96 -1.73 -4.33
C GLN A 57 11.66 -2.20 -4.98
N ILE A 58 11.54 -3.51 -5.19
CA ILE A 58 10.39 -4.11 -5.85
C ILE A 58 9.88 -5.28 -5.00
N ASN A 59 8.57 -5.31 -4.74
CA ASN A 59 7.93 -6.50 -4.21
C ASN A 59 7.75 -7.50 -5.36
N VAL A 60 8.43 -8.65 -5.28
CA VAL A 60 8.30 -9.73 -6.26
C VAL A 60 7.08 -10.62 -6.02
N GLY A 61 6.27 -10.30 -5.02
CA GLY A 61 5.06 -11.03 -4.69
C GLY A 61 4.58 -10.74 -3.27
N TYR A 62 3.47 -11.37 -2.91
CA TYR A 62 2.85 -11.24 -1.58
C TYR A 62 2.88 -12.54 -0.78
N MET A 63 3.46 -13.60 -1.33
CA MET A 63 3.67 -14.87 -0.62
C MET A 63 4.73 -14.68 0.47
N CYS A 64 4.34 -14.93 1.71
CA CYS A 64 5.21 -14.94 2.88
C CYS A 64 4.90 -16.17 3.73
N ASN A 65 5.83 -16.66 4.54
CA ASN A 65 5.60 -17.82 5.42
C ASN A 65 4.83 -17.46 6.71
N GLN A 66 4.54 -16.18 6.94
CA GLN A 66 3.87 -15.68 8.13
C GLN A 66 2.84 -14.60 7.77
N VAL A 67 1.82 -14.48 8.61
CA VAL A 67 0.88 -13.35 8.60
C VAL A 67 1.15 -12.50 9.84
N CYS A 68 1.58 -11.25 9.65
CA CYS A 68 1.89 -10.31 10.73
C CYS A 68 0.82 -9.22 10.82
N GLU A 69 0.43 -8.83 12.04
CA GLU A 69 -0.61 -7.81 12.26
C GLU A 69 -0.22 -6.42 11.73
N HIS A 70 1.08 -6.12 11.66
CA HIS A 70 1.62 -4.86 11.16
C HIS A 70 2.01 -4.92 9.66
N CYS A 71 1.63 -5.98 8.93
CA CYS A 71 2.00 -6.12 7.53
C CYS A 71 1.10 -5.25 6.64
N HIS A 72 1.59 -4.07 6.26
CA HIS A 72 0.88 -3.17 5.35
C HIS A 72 0.67 -3.74 3.94
N VAL A 73 1.45 -4.75 3.55
CA VAL A 73 1.34 -5.44 2.25
C VAL A 73 0.25 -6.53 2.27
N ASP A 74 -0.21 -6.90 3.48
CA ASP A 74 -1.09 -8.05 3.71
C ASP A 74 -0.52 -9.38 3.16
N ALA A 75 0.81 -9.52 3.25
CA ALA A 75 1.51 -10.71 2.80
C ALA A 75 1.20 -11.93 3.69
N GLY A 76 1.22 -13.12 3.11
CA GLY A 76 0.88 -14.34 3.83
C GLY A 76 1.03 -15.62 3.01
N PRO A 77 0.92 -16.80 3.65
CA PRO A 77 1.12 -18.09 2.98
C PRO A 77 -0.04 -18.44 2.04
N ASP A 78 -1.18 -17.78 2.22
CA ASP A 78 -2.35 -17.89 1.36
C ASP A 78 -2.30 -17.01 0.11
N ARG A 79 -1.36 -16.05 0.02
CA ARG A 79 -1.17 -15.20 -1.17
C ARG A 79 -0.52 -15.99 -2.31
N LYS A 80 -0.84 -15.61 -3.56
CA LYS A 80 -0.41 -16.33 -4.79
C LYS A 80 0.19 -15.41 -5.85
N GLU A 81 0.13 -14.11 -5.61
CA GLU A 81 0.72 -13.09 -6.44
C GLU A 81 2.25 -13.22 -6.37
N ILE A 82 2.84 -13.68 -7.47
CA ILE A 82 4.28 -13.92 -7.63
C ILE A 82 4.68 -13.40 -9.01
N MET A 83 5.67 -12.51 -9.03
CA MET A 83 6.27 -11.97 -10.23
C MET A 83 6.99 -13.08 -11.00
N THR A 84 6.78 -13.14 -12.32
CA THR A 84 7.53 -14.06 -13.18
C THR A 84 8.93 -13.53 -13.44
N ARG A 85 9.86 -14.42 -13.80
CA ARG A 85 11.21 -14.02 -14.22
C ARG A 85 11.17 -13.06 -15.41
N ASP A 86 10.34 -13.34 -16.41
CA ASP A 86 10.21 -12.50 -17.59
C ASP A 86 9.77 -11.07 -17.23
N THR A 87 8.82 -10.92 -16.30
CA THR A 87 8.41 -9.60 -15.79
C THR A 87 9.53 -8.91 -15.01
N MET A 88 10.28 -9.64 -14.19
CA MET A 88 11.43 -9.07 -13.47
C MET A 88 12.50 -8.56 -14.44
N GLU A 89 12.75 -9.27 -15.53
CA GLU A 89 13.72 -8.85 -16.55
C GLU A 89 13.32 -7.54 -17.24
N LEU A 90 12.01 -7.26 -17.38
CA LEU A 90 11.52 -5.96 -17.86
C LEU A 90 11.82 -4.81 -16.89
N CYS A 91 11.95 -5.09 -15.58
CA CYS A 91 12.26 -4.06 -14.58
C CYS A 91 13.74 -3.64 -14.57
N LEU A 92 14.62 -4.41 -15.23
CA LEU A 92 16.07 -4.15 -15.27
C LEU A 92 16.55 -3.47 -16.56
N GLN A 93 15.66 -3.25 -17.52
CA GLN A 93 15.93 -2.58 -18.80
C GLN A 93 15.72 -1.08 -18.68
#